data_AF-A0A6G2QIL8-F1
#
_entry.id   AF-A0A6G2QIL8-F1
#
_cell.length_a   1.000
_cell.length_b   1.000
_cell.length_c   1.000
_cell.angle_alpha   90.00
_cell.angle_beta   90.00
_cell.angle_gamma   90.00
#
_symmetry.space_group_name_H-M   'P 1'
#
loop_
_entity.id
_entity.type
_entity.pdbx_description
1 polymer ?
#
loop_
_entity_poly.entity_id
_entity_poly.type
_entity_poly.pdbx_seq_one_letter_code
_entity_poly.pdbx_strand_id
1 'polypeptide(L)'
;MKVALGALVAAAAATLVVGTGWLVTQSGGTSDAAADKAAAADSGAEGGVLFGSPRYLACARLVAEGTVLAVEPVPGSAGTERVTFEASRVYKSEGEDDGAGDREIVFLRETAGGPPLHPGDGVLVGLPRHGDRPDTLIAGEQHIAPERTRIADSLPRSRGLSCD
;
A
#
# COMPACT_ATOMS: atom_id res chain seq x y z
N MET A 1 50.52 -1.57 -11.70
CA MET A 1 49.91 -1.02 -12.92
C MET A 1 48.44 -0.78 -12.66
N LYS A 2 47.91 0.39 -13.05
CA LYS A 2 46.60 0.95 -12.64
C LYS A 2 45.63 0.79 -13.82
N VAL A 3 44.47 0.14 -13.61
CA VAL A 3 43.43 -0.03 -14.64
C VAL A 3 42.21 0.77 -14.17
N ALA A 4 42.09 2.04 -14.57
CA ALA A 4 41.36 2.56 -15.74
C ALA A 4 39.84 2.66 -15.49
N LEU A 5 39.38 3.88 -15.18
CA LEU A 5 37.96 4.29 -15.15
C LEU A 5 37.39 4.24 -16.57
N GLY A 6 36.22 3.62 -16.74
CA GLY A 6 35.50 3.53 -18.01
C GLY A 6 34.18 4.29 -18.00
N ALA A 7 34.19 5.41 -18.75
CA ALA A 7 33.12 6.02 -19.56
C ALA A 7 31.72 6.32 -18.98
N LEU A 8 31.46 7.61 -18.77
CA LEU A 8 30.15 8.27 -18.87
C LEU A 8 29.60 8.18 -20.30
N VAL A 9 28.30 7.87 -20.46
CA VAL A 9 27.57 8.08 -21.71
C VAL A 9 26.31 8.90 -21.42
N ALA A 10 26.10 9.91 -22.27
CA ALA A 10 25.11 10.96 -22.13
C ALA A 10 23.93 10.80 -23.11
N ALA A 11 22.74 11.16 -22.61
CA ALA A 11 21.69 12.00 -23.21
C ALA A 11 20.66 11.47 -24.25
N ALA A 12 19.45 12.04 -24.09
CA ALA A 12 18.30 12.25 -24.99
C ALA A 12 17.24 11.12 -25.01
N ALA A 13 15.91 11.34 -25.09
CA ALA A 13 15.09 12.54 -25.34
C ALA A 13 13.69 12.38 -24.71
N ALA A 14 12.98 13.49 -24.59
CA ALA A 14 11.64 13.65 -24.03
C ALA A 14 10.49 13.13 -24.91
N THR A 15 9.40 12.70 -24.28
CA THR A 15 8.05 12.76 -24.88
C THR A 15 7.04 13.27 -23.86
N LEU A 16 6.54 14.48 -24.08
CA LEU A 16 5.35 15.02 -23.44
C LEU A 16 4.11 14.36 -24.07
N VAL A 17 3.24 13.77 -23.26
CA VAL A 17 1.86 13.49 -23.68
C VAL A 17 0.96 14.50 -22.99
N VAL A 18 0.64 15.56 -23.74
CA VAL A 18 -0.43 16.49 -23.44
C VAL A 18 -1.73 15.85 -23.92
N GLY A 19 -2.58 15.42 -22.99
CA GLY A 19 -3.96 15.02 -23.27
C GLY A 19 -4.91 16.12 -22.83
N THR A 20 -5.23 17.05 -23.73
CA THR A 20 -6.35 17.99 -23.57
C THR A 20 -7.62 17.41 -24.20
N GLY A 21 -8.71 17.34 -23.41
CA GLY A 21 -10.07 17.09 -23.89
C GLY A 21 -10.81 16.11 -22.96
N TRP A 22 -11.83 16.52 -22.21
CA TRP A 22 -13.01 17.24 -22.68
C TRP A 22 -13.61 18.19 -21.62
N LEU A 23 -14.00 19.37 -22.08
CA LEU A 23 -14.86 20.35 -21.41
C LEU A 23 -16.31 19.95 -21.67
N VAL A 24 -17.05 19.51 -20.65
CA VAL A 24 -18.51 19.42 -20.72
C VAL A 24 -19.10 20.63 -20.01
N THR A 25 -19.83 21.44 -20.76
CA THR A 25 -20.51 22.64 -20.30
C THR A 25 -21.74 22.28 -19.45
N GLN A 26 -21.93 23.03 -18.36
CA GLN A 26 -23.05 22.95 -17.43
C GLN A 26 -24.42 23.09 -18.12
N SER A 27 -25.36 22.20 -17.76
CA SER A 27 -26.80 22.47 -17.84
C SER A 27 -27.38 22.25 -16.44
N GLY A 28 -28.04 23.29 -15.91
CA GLY A 28 -28.31 23.46 -14.49
C GLY A 28 -29.34 22.52 -13.84
N GLY A 29 -29.43 22.66 -12.52
CA GLY A 29 -30.42 22.06 -11.64
C GLY A 29 -30.01 22.24 -10.19
N THR A 30 -30.73 23.11 -9.47
CA THR A 30 -30.56 23.34 -8.03
C THR A 30 -31.31 22.29 -7.22
N SER A 31 -30.90 22.16 -5.95
CA SER A 31 -31.54 21.48 -4.80
C SER A 31 -31.17 20.02 -4.48
N ASP A 32 -30.32 19.95 -3.45
CA ASP A 32 -30.46 19.19 -2.21
C ASP A 32 -30.34 17.65 -2.16
N ALA A 33 -29.35 17.27 -1.33
CA ALA A 33 -29.36 16.21 -0.34
C ALA A 33 -29.24 14.74 -0.78
N ALA A 34 -28.11 14.17 -0.34
CA ALA A 34 -27.89 12.78 0.07
C ALA A 34 -28.14 11.69 -0.98
N ALA A 35 -27.05 11.29 -1.64
CA ALA A 35 -26.95 9.98 -2.28
C ALA A 35 -25.50 9.50 -2.29
N ASP A 36 -24.97 9.13 -1.12
CA ASP A 36 -23.81 8.24 -1.05
C ASP A 36 -24.27 6.84 -1.44
N LYS A 37 -24.30 6.60 -2.76
CA LYS A 37 -24.46 5.28 -3.35
C LYS A 37 -23.25 4.99 -4.22
N ALA A 38 -22.13 4.65 -3.58
CA ALA A 38 -21.00 4.02 -4.27
C ALA A 38 -21.21 2.49 -4.22
N ALA A 39 -21.80 1.96 -5.28
CA ALA A 39 -21.77 0.54 -5.58
C ALA A 39 -20.55 0.26 -6.47
N ALA A 40 -19.56 -0.46 -5.94
CA ALA A 40 -18.66 -1.32 -6.70
C ALA A 40 -18.01 -2.30 -5.70
N ALA A 41 -18.59 -3.50 -5.63
CA ALA A 41 -17.98 -4.63 -4.95
C ALA A 41 -16.84 -5.15 -5.84
N ASP A 42 -15.61 -4.88 -5.42
CA ASP A 42 -14.42 -5.61 -5.85
C ASP A 42 -13.57 -5.79 -4.60
N SER A 43 -13.10 -7.00 -4.36
CA SER A 43 -12.42 -7.46 -3.13
C SER A 43 -11.06 -6.78 -2.85
N GLY A 44 -10.74 -5.68 -3.54
CA GLY A 44 -9.62 -4.76 -3.25
C GLY A 44 -10.05 -3.37 -2.76
N ALA A 45 -11.34 -3.04 -2.70
CA ALA A 45 -11.81 -1.71 -2.29
C ALA A 45 -11.72 -1.48 -0.77
N GLU A 46 -11.89 -2.51 0.05
CA GLU A 46 -11.93 -2.40 1.52
C GLU A 46 -10.60 -1.92 2.11
N GLY A 47 -9.47 -2.49 1.64
CA GLY A 47 -8.14 -2.06 2.07
C GLY A 47 -7.84 -0.61 1.69
N GLY A 48 -8.47 -0.15 0.61
CA GLY A 48 -8.32 1.20 0.13
C GLY A 48 -9.11 2.28 0.84
N VAL A 49 -10.13 1.89 1.60
CA VAL A 49 -10.82 2.78 2.53
C VAL A 49 -9.95 3.05 3.77
N LEU A 50 -9.21 2.03 4.23
CA LEU A 50 -8.41 2.12 5.44
C LEU A 50 -7.17 3.00 5.26
N PHE A 51 -6.38 2.78 4.21
CA PHE A 51 -5.20 3.62 3.96
C PHE A 51 -5.53 5.07 3.59
N GLY A 52 -6.74 5.33 3.10
CA GLY A 52 -7.28 6.68 2.92
C GLY A 52 -7.69 7.37 4.23
N SER A 53 -7.76 6.67 5.36
CA SER A 53 -8.17 7.23 6.65
C SER A 53 -6.97 7.74 7.47
N PRO A 54 -6.88 9.05 7.77
CA PRO A 54 -5.85 9.57 8.68
C PRO A 54 -5.91 8.93 10.08
N ARG A 55 -7.11 8.56 10.56
CA ARG A 55 -7.26 7.89 11.87
C ARG A 55 -6.69 6.49 11.85
N TYR A 56 -6.90 5.75 10.77
CA TYR A 56 -6.27 4.44 10.59
C TYR A 56 -4.74 4.57 10.61
N LEU A 57 -4.18 5.48 9.82
CA LEU A 57 -2.73 5.70 9.75
C LEU A 57 -2.11 6.23 11.06
N ALA A 58 -2.89 6.89 11.92
CA ALA A 58 -2.46 7.30 13.25
C ALA A 58 -2.37 6.11 14.21
N CYS A 59 -3.21 5.11 14.02
CA CYS A 59 -3.31 3.92 14.86
C CYS A 59 -2.51 2.71 14.36
N ALA A 60 -2.30 2.58 13.06
CA ALA A 60 -1.55 1.48 12.49
C ALA A 60 -0.12 1.53 13.00
N ARG A 61 0.37 0.38 13.48
CA ARG A 61 1.78 0.27 13.91
C ARG A 61 2.72 0.08 12.74
N LEU A 62 2.21 -0.42 11.62
CA LEU A 62 2.97 -0.58 10.39
C LEU A 62 2.07 -0.35 9.19
N VAL A 63 2.55 0.43 8.24
CA VAL A 63 2.07 0.42 6.85
C VAL A 63 3.30 0.34 5.97
N ALA A 64 3.44 -0.74 5.22
CA ALA A 64 4.61 -1.00 4.41
C ALA A 64 4.26 -1.73 3.12
N GLU A 65 5.03 -1.43 2.09
CA GLU A 65 4.99 -2.06 0.79
C GLU A 65 6.30 -2.80 0.54
N GLY A 66 6.23 -3.92 -0.16
CA GLY A 66 7.39 -4.74 -0.42
C GLY A 66 7.10 -5.99 -1.24
N THR A 67 8.05 -6.92 -1.20
CA THR A 67 8.00 -8.15 -1.99
C THR A 67 8.01 -9.36 -1.09
N VAL A 68 7.09 -10.29 -1.31
CA VAL A 68 7.03 -11.56 -0.56
C VAL A 68 8.30 -12.37 -0.84
N LEU A 69 8.98 -12.78 0.22
CA LEU A 69 10.15 -13.66 0.18
C LEU A 69 9.76 -15.12 0.43
N ALA A 70 8.85 -15.35 1.38
CA ALA A 70 8.42 -16.68 1.77
C ALA A 70 6.96 -16.69 2.23
N VAL A 71 6.28 -17.80 1.94
CA VAL A 71 4.95 -18.13 2.44
C VAL A 71 5.01 -19.56 2.95
N GLU A 72 4.83 -19.73 4.26
CA GLU A 72 5.03 -21.01 4.93
C GLU A 72 3.78 -21.38 5.72
N PRO A 73 3.24 -22.61 5.60
CA PRO A 73 2.13 -23.03 6.43
C PRO A 73 2.56 -23.13 7.91
N VAL A 74 1.68 -22.74 8.83
CA VAL A 74 1.96 -22.86 10.27
C VAL A 74 1.57 -24.27 10.77
N PRO A 75 2.51 -25.07 11.30
CA PRO A 75 2.19 -26.40 11.81
C PRO A 75 1.13 -26.36 12.91
N GLY A 76 0.10 -27.19 12.78
CA GLY A 76 -1.00 -27.26 13.75
C GLY A 76 -2.03 -26.13 13.65
N SER A 77 -1.95 -25.24 12.65
CA SER A 77 -2.93 -24.18 12.38
C SER A 77 -3.38 -24.24 10.92
N ALA A 78 -4.39 -25.07 10.66
CA ALA A 78 -4.92 -25.24 9.31
C ALA A 78 -5.46 -23.91 8.78
N GLY A 79 -5.02 -23.53 7.59
CA GLY A 79 -5.43 -22.30 6.94
C GLY A 79 -4.65 -21.05 7.36
N THR A 80 -3.64 -21.17 8.22
CA THR A 80 -2.77 -20.06 8.63
C THR A 80 -1.40 -20.18 7.97
N GLU A 81 -0.91 -19.06 7.43
CA GLU A 81 0.41 -18.94 6.81
C GLU A 81 1.25 -17.88 7.51
N ARG A 82 2.55 -18.14 7.63
CA ARG A 82 3.57 -17.15 7.94
C ARG A 82 4.07 -16.57 6.63
N VAL A 83 4.00 -15.25 6.51
CA VAL A 83 4.52 -14.51 5.37
C VAL A 83 5.72 -13.71 5.82
N THR A 84 6.82 -13.84 5.08
CA THR A 84 8.00 -12.99 5.19
C THR A 84 8.08 -12.14 3.94
N PHE A 85 8.16 -10.83 4.08
CA PHE A 85 8.36 -9.93 2.94
C PHE A 85 9.43 -8.89 3.24
N GLU A 86 10.15 -8.50 2.20
CA GLU A 86 11.16 -7.43 2.26
C GLU A 86 10.48 -6.11 1.95
N ALA A 87 10.52 -5.16 2.89
CA ALA A 87 9.94 -3.84 2.71
C ALA A 87 10.77 -3.01 1.73
N SER A 88 10.17 -2.67 0.58
CA SER A 88 10.72 -1.69 -0.36
C SER A 88 10.38 -0.26 0.05
N ARG A 89 9.29 -0.07 0.81
CA ARG A 89 8.87 1.23 1.35
C ARG A 89 8.10 1.08 2.65
N VAL A 90 8.55 1.76 3.69
CA VAL A 90 7.81 1.90 4.96
C VAL A 90 7.14 3.27 4.96
N TYR A 91 5.80 3.28 5.01
CA TYR A 91 5.00 4.52 5.11
C TYR A 91 4.77 4.92 6.57
N LYS A 92 4.66 3.93 7.46
CA LYS A 92 4.46 4.10 8.88
C LYS A 92 5.11 2.92 9.62
N SER A 93 5.79 3.21 10.71
CA SER A 93 6.23 2.23 11.71
C SER A 93 6.00 2.76 13.13
N GLU A 94 5.95 1.86 14.11
CA GLU A 94 6.24 2.17 15.50
C GLU A 94 7.78 2.24 15.66
N GLY A 95 8.28 3.42 15.98
CA GLY A 95 9.72 3.72 16.04
C GLY A 95 10.18 4.69 14.95
N GLU A 96 11.28 5.39 15.22
CA GLU A 96 11.85 6.49 14.41
C GLU A 96 12.62 6.03 13.15
N ASP A 97 12.57 4.73 12.83
CA ASP A 97 13.24 4.18 11.64
C ASP A 97 12.39 4.39 10.39
N ASP A 98 12.50 5.57 9.80
CA ASP A 98 11.92 5.94 8.50
C ASP A 98 12.71 5.34 7.30
N GLY A 99 13.68 4.46 7.57
CA GLY A 99 14.56 3.84 6.58
C GLY A 99 13.83 2.79 5.72
N ALA A 100 13.53 3.15 4.48
CA ALA A 100 13.13 2.18 3.45
C ALA A 100 14.40 1.50 2.90
N GLY A 101 14.58 0.22 3.22
CA GLY A 101 15.67 -0.62 2.72
C GLY A 101 16.02 -1.73 3.70
N ASP A 102 15.96 -2.97 3.24
CA ASP A 102 16.42 -4.19 3.93
C ASP A 102 15.68 -4.57 5.22
N ARG A 103 14.45 -4.08 5.41
CA ARG A 103 13.62 -4.50 6.56
C ARG A 103 12.75 -5.70 6.18
N GLU A 104 13.14 -6.88 6.63
CA GLU A 104 12.26 -8.05 6.64
C GLU A 104 11.15 -7.88 7.67
N ILE A 105 9.92 -8.15 7.24
CA ILE A 105 8.73 -8.09 8.08
C ILE A 105 8.01 -9.43 7.98
N VAL A 106 7.66 -9.96 9.15
CA VAL A 106 6.99 -11.25 9.29
C VAL A 106 5.63 -11.05 9.94
N PHE A 107 4.60 -11.64 9.36
CA PHE A 107 3.26 -11.65 9.94
C PHE A 107 2.56 -12.98 9.68
N LEU A 108 1.51 -13.24 10.46
CA LEU A 108 0.60 -14.36 10.19
C LEU A 108 -0.59 -13.85 9.38
N ARG A 109 -1.10 -14.69 8.48
CA ARG A 109 -2.35 -14.45 7.77
C ARG A 109 -3.20 -15.70 7.73
N GLU A 110 -4.51 -15.50 7.65
CA GLU A 110 -5.40 -16.57 7.22
C GLU A 110 -5.43 -16.61 5.69
N THR A 111 -5.47 -17.82 5.15
CA THR A 111 -5.62 -18.10 3.72
C THR A 111 -7.04 -17.84 3.24
N ALA A 112 -8.04 -18.06 4.10
CA ALA A 112 -9.44 -17.86 3.78
C ALA A 112 -9.75 -16.37 3.56
N GLY A 113 -10.32 -16.05 2.39
CA GLY A 113 -10.81 -14.70 2.07
C GLY A 113 -9.76 -13.73 1.50
N GLY A 114 -8.49 -14.12 1.40
CA GLY A 114 -7.45 -13.33 0.74
C GLY A 114 -6.99 -13.94 -0.59
N PRO A 115 -6.34 -13.15 -1.48
CA PRO A 115 -5.71 -13.71 -2.67
C PRO A 115 -4.59 -14.70 -2.29
N PRO A 116 -4.29 -15.71 -3.12
CA PRO A 116 -3.11 -16.53 -2.92
C PRO A 116 -1.86 -15.65 -2.99
N LEU A 117 -0.85 -15.96 -2.15
CA LEU A 117 0.44 -15.26 -2.14
C LEU A 117 1.56 -16.23 -2.47
N HIS A 118 2.52 -15.76 -3.24
CA HIS A 118 3.70 -16.50 -3.63
C HIS A 118 4.95 -15.62 -3.46
N PRO A 119 6.13 -16.23 -3.29
CA PRO A 119 7.39 -15.52 -3.38
C PRO A 119 7.49 -14.72 -4.69
N GLY A 120 7.89 -13.45 -4.59
CA GLY A 120 7.96 -12.49 -5.70
C GLY A 120 6.71 -11.60 -5.85
N ASP A 121 5.61 -11.89 -5.16
CA ASP A 121 4.43 -11.04 -5.19
C ASP A 121 4.70 -9.69 -4.51
N GLY A 122 4.34 -8.60 -5.18
CA GLY A 122 4.32 -7.26 -4.58
C GLY A 122 3.11 -7.11 -3.67
N VAL A 123 3.33 -6.67 -2.43
CA VAL A 123 2.30 -6.52 -1.41
C VAL A 123 2.37 -5.16 -0.70
N LEU A 124 1.21 -4.65 -0.31
CA LEU A 124 1.04 -3.54 0.62
C LEU A 124 0.26 -4.05 1.84
N VAL A 125 0.84 -3.87 3.02
CA VAL A 125 0.30 -4.39 4.27
C VAL A 125 0.08 -3.29 5.29
N GLY A 126 -1.01 -3.43 6.04
CA GLY A 126 -1.32 -2.64 7.21
C GLY A 126 -1.42 -3.54 8.44
N LEU A 127 -0.57 -3.30 9.45
CA LEU A 127 -0.70 -3.94 10.75
C LEU A 127 -1.42 -2.97 11.71
N PRO A 128 -2.55 -3.39 12.30
CA PRO A 128 -3.21 -2.62 13.34
C PRO A 128 -2.31 -2.47 14.56
N ARG A 129 -2.65 -1.53 15.44
CA ARG A 129 -1.97 -1.31 16.73
C ARG A 129 -1.73 -2.62 17.50
N HIS A 130 -2.76 -3.47 17.55
CA HIS A 130 -2.76 -4.71 18.33
C HIS A 130 -2.95 -5.94 17.44
N GLY A 131 -2.45 -7.10 17.88
CA GLY A 131 -2.56 -8.37 17.16
C GLY A 131 -1.33 -8.71 16.31
N ASP A 132 -1.33 -9.82 15.61
CA ASP A 132 -0.19 -10.35 14.83
C ASP A 132 -0.51 -10.55 13.34
N ARG A 133 -1.74 -10.22 12.95
CA ARG A 133 -2.24 -10.33 11.59
C ARG A 133 -2.47 -8.94 10.98
N PRO A 134 -2.25 -8.77 9.66
CA PRO A 134 -2.67 -7.58 8.98
C PRO A 134 -4.20 -7.51 8.93
N ASP A 135 -4.73 -6.30 9.12
CA ASP A 135 -6.13 -6.01 8.83
C ASP A 135 -6.34 -5.58 7.37
N THR A 136 -5.24 -5.25 6.69
CA THR A 136 -5.21 -4.94 5.25
C THR A 136 -4.02 -5.62 4.60
N LEU A 137 -4.29 -6.40 3.56
CA LEU A 137 -3.28 -6.98 2.67
C LEU A 137 -3.74 -6.84 1.24
N ILE A 138 -2.96 -6.12 0.43
CA ILE A 138 -3.23 -5.87 -0.98
C ILE A 138 -2.07 -6.44 -1.78
N ALA A 139 -2.38 -7.29 -2.75
CA ALA A 139 -1.39 -7.91 -3.62
C ALA A 139 -1.51 -7.39 -5.06
N GLY A 140 -0.37 -7.17 -5.72
CA GLY A 140 -0.27 -6.78 -7.11
C GLY A 140 -0.31 -5.26 -7.35
N GLU A 141 0.57 -4.80 -8.24
CA GLU A 141 0.83 -3.38 -8.53
C GLU A 141 -0.43 -2.59 -8.88
N GLN A 142 -1.33 -3.18 -9.66
CA GLN A 142 -2.59 -2.54 -10.10
C GLN A 142 -3.51 -2.15 -8.94
N HIS A 143 -3.43 -2.87 -7.81
CA HIS A 143 -4.20 -2.57 -6.60
C HIS A 143 -3.41 -1.73 -5.60
N ILE A 144 -2.07 -1.81 -5.62
CA ILE A 144 -1.18 -1.05 -4.74
C ILE A 144 -1.05 0.41 -5.20
N ALA A 145 -0.93 0.66 -6.51
CA ALA A 145 -0.65 2.00 -7.03
C ALA A 145 -1.66 3.08 -6.60
N PRO A 146 -2.99 2.84 -6.61
CA PRO A 146 -3.97 3.80 -6.09
C PRO A 146 -3.78 4.10 -4.59
N GLU A 147 -3.38 3.09 -3.81
CA GLU A 147 -3.21 3.21 -2.37
C GLU A 147 -2.00 4.04 -1.98
N ARG A 148 -0.91 3.98 -2.77
CA ARG A 148 0.24 4.88 -2.56
C ARG A 148 -0.19 6.35 -2.55
N THR A 149 -1.14 6.72 -3.40
CA THR A 149 -1.69 8.09 -3.47
C THR A 149 -2.52 8.42 -2.23
N ARG A 150 -3.41 7.51 -1.81
CA ARG A 150 -4.23 7.69 -0.61
C ARG A 150 -3.41 7.81 0.66
N ILE A 151 -2.37 6.98 0.79
CA ILE A 151 -1.42 7.05 1.91
C ILE A 151 -0.70 8.40 1.88
N ALA A 152 -0.18 8.82 0.72
CA ALA A 152 0.54 10.09 0.60
C ALA A 152 -0.33 11.29 1.02
N ASP A 153 -1.63 11.27 0.71
CA ASP A 153 -2.57 12.32 1.09
C ASP A 153 -2.96 12.29 2.57
N SER A 154 -3.12 11.11 3.15
CA SER A 154 -3.65 10.93 4.51
C SER A 154 -2.57 10.88 5.59
N LEU A 155 -1.36 10.46 5.28
CA LEU A 155 -0.25 10.32 6.23
C LEU A 155 0.16 11.65 6.88
N PRO A 156 0.23 12.80 6.19
CA PRO A 156 0.51 14.08 6.85
C PRO A 156 -0.57 14.45 7.87
N ARG A 157 -1.84 14.14 7.59
CA ARG A 157 -2.98 14.45 8.46
C ARG A 157 -3.01 13.55 9.70
N SER A 158 -2.51 12.32 9.61
CA SER A 158 -2.49 11.39 10.74
C SER A 158 -1.55 11.82 11.86
N ARG A 159 -0.48 12.58 11.55
CA ARG A 159 0.52 13.07 12.52
C ARG A 159 -0.06 13.96 13.63
N GLY A 160 -1.22 14.59 13.38
CA GLY A 160 -1.91 15.42 14.36
C GLY A 160 -2.96 14.68 15.20
N LEU A 161 -3.10 13.37 15.04
CA LEU A 161 -4.14 12.57 15.69
C LEU A 161 -3.53 11.63 16.73
N SER A 162 -4.26 11.40 17.83
CA SER A 162 -3.99 10.33 18.78
C SER A 162 -4.71 9.04 18.37
N CYS A 163 -4.19 7.91 18.85
CA CYS A 163 -4.83 6.60 18.69
C CYS A 163 -5.56 6.19 19.98
N ASP A 164 -6.57 6.97 20.38
CA ASP A 164 -7.43 6.73 21.55
C ASP A 164 -8.88 7.18 21.27
#